data_AF-A0A7J4IRG4-F1
#
_entry.id   AF-A0A7J4IRG4-F1
#
_cell.length_a   1.000
_cell.length_b   1.000
_cell.length_c   1.000
_cell.angle_alpha   90.00
_cell.angle_beta   90.00
_cell.angle_gamma   90.00
#
_symmetry.space_group_name_H-M   'P 1'
#
loop_
_entity.id
_entity.type
_entity.pdbx_description
1 polymer ?
#
loop_
_entity_poly.entity_id
_entity_poly.type
_entity_poly.pdbx_seq_one_letter_code
_entity_poly.pdbx_strand_id
1 'polypeptide(L)' 'MKVYRAVGFFRQGKTNQDFSMDLVAPDEDGAREKIMSNFGSRHGAKRREITIQSLETIDPSESSAPVVISHFRNN' A
#
# COMPACT_ATOMS: atom_id res chain seq x y z
N MET A 1 -9.38 11.78 -4.06
CA MET A 1 -8.71 10.59 -3.49
C MET A 1 -9.00 9.40 -4.38
N LYS A 2 -8.00 8.59 -4.68
CA LYS A 2 -8.12 7.34 -5.45
C LYS A 2 -7.71 6.16 -4.58
N VAL A 3 -8.14 4.96 -4.96
CA VAL A 3 -7.73 3.72 -4.31
C VAL A 3 -6.66 3.07 -5.17
N TYR A 4 -5.57 2.68 -4.52
CA TYR A 4 -4.45 2.01 -5.15
C TYR A 4 -4.27 0.63 -4.53
N ARG A 5 -4.18 -0.40 -5.37
CA ARG A 5 -3.75 -1.74 -4.98
C ARG A 5 -2.27 -1.86 -5.26
N ALA A 6 -1.50 -2.08 -4.20
CA ALA A 6 -0.06 -2.26 -4.27
C ALA A 6 0.28 -3.73 -4.04
N VAL A 7 1.05 -4.30 -4.97
CA VAL A 7 1.62 -5.64 -4.84
C VAL A 7 3.14 -5.51 -4.85
N GLY A 8 3.81 -6.25 -3.98
CA GLY A 8 5.25 -6.24 -3.91
C GLY A 8 5.76 -7.12 -2.78
N PHE A 9 6.99 -6.87 -2.37
CA PHE A 9 7.60 -7.56 -1.25
C PHE A 9 8.54 -6.63 -0.50
N PHE A 10 8.82 -6.98 0.75
CA PHE A 10 9.88 -6.33 1.52
C PHE A 10 10.78 -7.35 2.22
N ARG A 11 12.01 -6.94 2.50
CA ARG A 11 12.97 -7.75 3.24
C ARG A 11 12.55 -7.81 4.71
N GLN A 12 12.32 -9.01 5.24
CA GLN A 12 12.14 -9.25 6.66
C GLN A 12 13.24 -10.19 7.16
N GLY A 13 14.31 -9.60 7.71
CA GLY A 13 15.49 -10.36 8.14
C GLY A 13 16.15 -11.10 6.97
N LYS A 14 15.99 -12.43 6.94
CA LYS A 14 16.60 -13.32 5.93
C LYS A 14 15.67 -13.72 4.79
N THR A 15 14.39 -13.40 4.85
CA THR A 15 13.40 -13.73 3.82
C THR A 15 12.80 -12.48 3.17
N ASN A 16 12.18 -12.65 2.01
CA ASN A 16 11.29 -11.64 1.44
C ASN A 16 9.87 -12.02 1.84
N GLN A 17 9.10 -11.04 2.32
CA GLN A 17 7.69 -11.20 2.63
C GLN A 17 6.90 -10.42 1.59
N ASP A 18 6.05 -11.14 0.86
CA ASP A 18 5.13 -10.54 -0.10
C ASP A 18 4.03 -9.76 0.62
N PHE A 19 3.57 -8.69 -0.01
CA PHE A 19 2.42 -7.92 0.43
C PHE A 19 1.49 -7.61 -0.74
N SER A 20 0.20 -7.59 -0.43
CA SER A 20 -0.86 -7.01 -1.25
C SER A 20 -1.69 -6.13 -0.34
N MET A 21 -1.76 -4.84 -0.63
CA MET A 21 -2.53 -3.91 0.19
C MET A 21 -3.23 -2.85 -0.64
N ASP A 22 -4.43 -2.50 -0.21
CA ASP A 22 -5.19 -1.40 -0.79
C ASP A 22 -5.07 -0.17 0.11
N LEU A 23 -4.80 0.98 -0.49
CA LEU A 23 -4.68 2.25 0.22
C LEU A 23 -5.32 3.40 -0.54
N VAL A 24 -5.74 4.42 0.22
CA VAL A 24 -6.29 5.66 -0.34
C VAL A 24 -5.19 6.70 -0.45
N ALA A 25 -5.01 7.32 -1.62
CA ALA A 25 -4.01 8.37 -1.84
C ALA A 25 -4.51 9.44 -2.84
N PRO A 26 -3.94 10.66 -2.83
CA PRO A 26 -4.29 11.69 -3.80
C PRO A 26 -3.83 11.32 -5.22
N ASP A 27 -2.63 10.75 -5.32
CA ASP A 27 -1.94 10.37 -6.56
C ASP A 27 -1.00 9.17 -6.29
N GLU A 28 -0.30 8.74 -7.34
CA GLU A 28 0.59 7.58 -7.31
C GLU A 28 1.83 7.80 -6.43
N ASP A 29 2.39 9.01 -6.42
CA ASP A 29 3.53 9.36 -5.58
C ASP A 29 3.17 9.36 -4.09
N GLY A 30 2.00 9.92 -3.75
CA GLY A 30 1.44 9.85 -2.41
C GLY A 30 1.12 8.42 -1.98
N ALA A 31 0.72 7.55 -2.91
CA ALA A 31 0.54 6.13 -2.63
C ALA A 31 1.88 5.45 -2.31
N ARG A 32 2.92 5.68 -3.12
CA ARG A 32 4.27 5.17 -2.87
C ARG A 32 4.82 5.64 -1.53
N GLU A 33 4.70 6.92 -1.21
CA GLU A 33 5.22 7.46 0.05
C GLU A 33 4.50 6.86 1.27
N LYS A 34 3.18 6.62 1.17
CA LYS A 34 2.41 5.89 2.20
C LYS A 34 2.89 4.46 2.38
N ILE A 35 3.16 3.74 1.29
CA ILE A 35 3.70 2.37 1.34
C ILE A 35 5.05 2.38 2.07
N MET A 36 5.97 3.26 1.64
CA MET A 36 7.30 3.38 2.25
C MET A 36 7.21 3.72 3.74
N SER A 37 6.34 4.67 4.11
CA SER A 37 6.13 5.09 5.50
C SER A 37 5.52 3.99 6.37
N ASN A 38 4.55 3.23 5.84
CA ASN A 38 3.90 2.12 6.54
C ASN A 38 4.90 1.00 6.87
N PHE A 39 5.71 0.59 5.88
CA PHE A 39 6.73 -0.44 6.10
C PHE A 39 7.92 0.06 6.93
N GLY A 40 8.31 1.32 6.78
CA GLY A 40 9.34 1.94 7.63
C GLY A 40 8.93 2.00 9.10
N SER A 41 7.70 2.43 9.41
CA SER A 41 7.23 2.60 10.79
C SER A 41 6.84 1.27 11.46
N ARG A 42 6.08 0.40 10.79
CA ARG A 42 5.54 -0.83 11.40
C ARG A 42 6.52 -1.99 11.36
N HIS A 43 7.43 -2.00 10.39
CA HIS A 43 8.33 -3.13 10.15
C HIS A 43 9.81 -2.75 10.21
N GLY A 44 10.15 -1.46 10.40
CA GLY A 44 11.54 -0.99 10.40
C GLY A 44 12.25 -1.18 9.06
N ALA A 45 11.51 -1.40 7.97
CA ALA A 45 12.08 -1.71 6.67
C ALA A 45 12.72 -0.45 6.06
N LYS A 46 13.96 -0.57 5.59
CA LYS A 46 14.61 0.52 4.86
C LYS A 46 13.97 0.67 3.48
N ARG A 47 13.96 1.87 2.91
CA ARG A 47 13.39 2.12 1.57
C ARG A 47 13.93 1.17 0.48
N ARG A 48 15.24 0.89 0.52
CA ARG A 48 15.90 -0.06 -0.41
C ARG A 48 15.49 -1.54 -0.24
N GLU A 49 14.84 -1.87 0.87
CA GLU A 49 14.40 -3.22 1.23
C GLU A 49 12.94 -3.46 0.83
N ILE A 50 12.26 -2.46 0.27
CA ILE A 50 10.87 -2.52 -0.17
C ILE A 50 10.85 -2.45 -1.70
N THR A 51 10.21 -3.42 -2.34
CA THR A 51 10.00 -3.45 -3.79
C THR A 51 8.51 -3.44 -4.07
N ILE A 52 8.04 -2.42 -4.79
CA ILE A 52 6.67 -2.34 -5.30
C ILE A 52 6.71 -2.88 -6.73
N GLN A 53 6.06 -4.02 -6.97
CA GLN A 53 6.01 -4.67 -8.28
C GLN A 53 4.90 -4.07 -9.15
N SER A 54 3.72 -3.83 -8.58
CA SER A 54 2.62 -3.14 -9.24
C SER A 54 1.95 -2.16 -8.31
N LEU A 55 1.39 -1.11 -8.90
CA LEU A 55 0.63 -0.08 -8.21
C LEU A 55 -0.48 0.38 -9.15
N GLU A 56 -1.67 -0.20 -8.99
CA GLU A 56 -2.78 0.00 -9.91
C GLU A 56 -3.90 0.77 -9.23
N THR A 57 -4.57 1.65 -9.98
CA THR A 57 -5.79 2.30 -9.50
C THR A 57 -6.95 1.32 -9.65
N ILE A 58 -7.71 1.12 -8.58
CA ILE A 58 -8.89 0.24 -8.56
C ILE A 58 -10.15 1.03 -8.18
N ASP A 59 -11.33 0.46 -8.47
CA ASP A 59 -12.59 0.99 -7.97
C ASP A 59 -12.69 0.75 -6.44
N PRO A 60 -13.15 1.73 -5.64
CA PRO A 60 -13.30 1.55 -4.19
C PRO A 60 -14.19 0.35 -3.79
N SER A 61 -15.16 -0.03 -4.63
CA SER A 61 -16.07 -1.16 -4.38
C SER A 61 -15.39 -2.54 -4.51
N GLU A 62 -14.24 -2.62 -5.18
CA GLU A 62 -13.44 -3.84 -5.34
C GLU A 62 -12.49 -4.12 -4.16
N SER A 63 -12.44 -3.22 -3.18
CA SER A 63 -11.57 -3.34 -2.01
C SER A 63 -12.33 -3.78 -0.76
N SER A 64 -11.78 -4.76 -0.06
CA SER A 64 -12.24 -5.16 1.28
C SER A 64 -11.44 -4.49 2.42
N ALA A 65 -10.51 -3.58 2.09
CA ALA A 65 -9.64 -2.98 3.09
C ALA A 65 -10.42 -2.00 3.99
N PRO A 66 -10.32 -2.12 5.33
CA PRO A 66 -11.08 -1.25 6.25
C PRO A 66 -10.82 0.24 6.04
N VAL A 67 -9.60 0.63 5.67
CA VAL A 67 -9.23 2.03 5.39
C VAL A 67 -9.93 2.58 4.15
N VAL A 68 -10.14 1.73 3.13
CA VAL A 68 -10.85 2.09 1.90
C VAL A 68 -12.34 2.21 2.21
N ILE A 69 -12.93 1.17 2.80
CA ILE A 69 -14.35 1.17 3.19
C ILE A 69 -14.67 2.39 4.07
N SER A 70 -13.86 2.65 5.09
CA SER A 70 -14.07 3.78 6.00
C SER A 70 -13.99 5.14 5.29
N HIS A 71 -13.16 5.28 4.25
CA HIS A 71 -13.02 6.53 3.52
C HIS A 71 -14.21 6.79 2.57
N PHE A 72 -14.76 5.73 1.97
CA PHE A 72 -15.81 5.84 0.95
C PHE A 72 -17.23 5.51 1.45
N ARG A 73 -17.42 5.12 2.71
CA ARG A 73 -18.73 4.73 3.29
C ARG A 73 -19.82 5.82 3.24
N ASN A 74 -19.44 7.10 3.17
CA ASN A 74 -20.38 8.23 3.22
C ASN A 74 -20.45 9.01 1.89
N ASN A 75 -19.96 8.44 0.79
CA ASN A 75 -19.98 9.05 -0.53
C ASN A 75 -21.07 8.46 -1.43
#